data_AF-A0A7S1VMC9-F1
#
_entry.id   AF-A0A7S1VMC9-F1
#
_cell.length_a   1.000
_cell.length_b   1.000
_cell.length_c   1.000
_cell.angle_alpha   90.00
_cell.angle_beta   90.00
_cell.angle_gamma   90.00
#
_symmetry.space_group_name_H-M   'P 1'
#
loop_
_entity.id
_entity.type
_entity.pdbx_description
1 polymer ?
#
loop_
_entity_poly.entity_id
_entity_poly.type
_entity_poly.pdbx_seq_one_letter_code
_entity_poly.pdbx_strand_id
1 'polypeptide(L)'
;IAAVGKVYAGRASSSPVVDLFITLLSMGMDGYKRLLKDRSELRVDFQTRLANVASKYGERTLECPNNTVSFGVTLDHLVNQGTRSNDDDDEAAYLQSVSKQVSYFGAMLFNRCVSGTRVVPRGQSKVMSGQEFVGFGSS
;
A
#
# COMPACT_ATOMS: atom_id res chain seq x y z
N ILE A 1 -15.88 10.63 24.46
CA ILE A 1 -15.79 9.15 24.44
C ILE A 1 -17.03 8.50 25.08
N ALA A 2 -17.37 8.81 26.33
CA ALA A 2 -18.54 8.20 27.02
C ALA A 2 -19.89 8.40 26.30
N ALA A 3 -20.09 9.53 25.62
CA ALA A 3 -21.30 9.77 24.82
C ALA A 3 -21.40 8.83 23.61
N VAL A 4 -20.29 8.55 22.91
CA VAL A 4 -20.25 7.67 21.72
C VAL A 4 -20.50 6.22 22.11
N GLY A 5 -19.95 5.76 23.24
CA GLY A 5 -20.16 4.39 23.72
C GLY A 5 -21.62 4.08 24.06
N LYS A 6 -22.40 5.09 24.47
CA LYS A 6 -23.84 4.95 24.77
C LYS A 6 -24.72 4.89 23.51
N VAL A 7 -24.20 5.28 22.35
CA VAL A 7 -24.94 5.23 21.06
C VAL A 7 -24.96 3.81 20.49
N TYR A 8 -24.01 2.96 20.87
CA TYR A 8 -24.00 1.58 20.43
C TYR A 8 -25.12 0.79 21.11
N ALA A 9 -26.11 0.36 20.34
CA ALA A 9 -27.24 -0.39 20.85
C ALA A 9 -26.87 -1.87 21.06
N GLY A 10 -27.03 -2.35 22.29
CA GLY A 10 -26.87 -3.76 22.63
C GLY A 10 -25.45 -4.16 23.07
N ARG A 11 -25.16 -5.46 23.00
CA ARG A 11 -23.87 -6.04 23.41
C ARG A 11 -22.93 -6.14 22.20
N ALA A 12 -21.63 -5.95 22.43
CA ALA A 12 -20.59 -6.18 21.43
C ALA A 12 -19.76 -7.42 21.79
N SER A 13 -19.10 -8.02 20.80
CA SER A 13 -18.16 -9.12 21.04
C SER A 13 -17.00 -8.67 21.92
N SER A 14 -16.65 -9.48 22.93
CA SER A 14 -15.50 -9.22 23.80
C SER A 14 -14.17 -9.69 23.21
N SER A 15 -14.18 -10.51 22.17
CA SER A 15 -12.97 -11.12 21.59
C SER A 15 -11.89 -10.09 21.23
N PRO A 16 -12.16 -8.97 20.54
CA PRO A 16 -11.13 -7.97 20.22
C PRO A 16 -10.48 -7.35 21.46
N VAL A 17 -11.24 -7.19 22.55
CA VAL A 17 -10.73 -6.66 23.82
C VAL A 17 -9.87 -7.69 24.54
N VAL A 18 -10.28 -8.96 24.52
CA VAL A 18 -9.50 -10.07 25.11
C VAL A 18 -8.17 -10.24 24.40
N ASP A 19 -8.15 -10.21 23.06
CA ASP A 19 -6.91 -10.33 22.28
C ASP A 19 -5.95 -9.17 22.55
N LEU A 20 -6.47 -7.93 22.57
CA LEU A 20 -5.67 -6.75 22.89
C LEU A 20 -5.14 -6.82 24.33
N PHE A 21 -5.97 -7.24 25.27
CA PHE A 21 -5.60 -7.39 26.68
C PHE A 21 -4.48 -8.41 26.87
N ILE A 22 -4.63 -9.61 26.30
CA ILE A 22 -3.59 -10.65 26.33
C ILE A 22 -2.30 -10.12 25.68
N THR A 23 -2.39 -9.48 24.51
CA THR A 23 -1.24 -8.93 23.79
C THR A 23 -0.49 -7.89 24.62
N LEU A 24 -1.19 -6.91 25.19
CA LEU A 24 -0.58 -5.82 25.96
C LEU A 24 0.03 -6.32 27.28
N LEU A 25 -0.62 -7.26 27.97
CA LEU A 25 -0.07 -7.84 29.19
C LEU A 25 1.16 -8.71 28.91
N SER A 26 1.12 -9.51 27.84
CA SER A 26 2.24 -10.37 27.45
C SER A 26 3.46 -9.56 27.03
N MET A 27 3.24 -8.43 26.37
CA MET A 27 4.29 -7.53 25.88
C MET A 27 4.84 -6.60 26.98
N GLY A 28 3.96 -6.14 27.87
CA GLY A 28 4.26 -5.08 28.82
C GLY A 28 4.50 -3.72 28.14
N MET A 29 4.59 -2.66 28.96
CA MET A 29 4.85 -1.30 28.47
C MET A 29 6.21 -1.20 27.75
N ASP A 30 7.23 -1.86 28.28
CA ASP A 30 8.59 -1.79 27.72
C ASP A 30 8.69 -2.53 26.38
N GLY A 31 8.01 -3.67 26.25
CA GLY A 31 7.92 -4.38 24.97
C GLY A 31 7.23 -3.53 23.90
N TYR A 32 6.17 -2.80 24.26
CA TYR A 32 5.48 -1.92 23.33
C TYR A 32 6.37 -0.75 22.87
N LYS A 33 7.04 -0.08 23.81
CA LYS A 33 7.99 1.00 23.50
C LYS A 33 9.15 0.50 22.64
N ARG A 34 9.65 -0.70 22.88
CA ARG A 34 10.68 -1.34 22.06
C ARG A 34 10.21 -1.54 20.63
N LEU A 35 9.01 -2.11 20.41
CA LEU A 35 8.48 -2.30 19.05
C LEU A 35 8.30 -0.97 18.29
N LEU A 36 7.91 0.10 18.97
CA LEU A 36 7.82 1.42 18.37
C LEU A 36 9.19 1.95 17.92
N LYS A 37 10.23 1.72 18.73
CA LYS A 37 11.61 2.08 18.41
C LYS A 37 12.12 1.25 17.23
N ASP A 38 11.97 -0.06 17.29
CA ASP A 38 12.41 -1.00 16.24
C ASP A 38 11.76 -0.64 14.90
N ARG A 39 10.47 -0.30 14.88
CA ARG A 39 9.77 0.17 13.68
C ARG A 39 10.39 1.44 13.10
N SER A 40 10.76 2.39 13.94
CA SER A 40 11.37 3.66 13.51
C SER A 40 12.75 3.44 12.87
N GLU A 41 13.52 2.51 13.42
CA GLU A 41 14.85 2.14 12.91
C GLU A 41 14.73 1.35 11.59
N LEU A 42 13.87 0.34 11.55
CA LEU A 42 13.58 -0.45 10.35
C LEU A 42 13.09 0.41 9.18
N ARG A 43 12.35 1.50 9.47
CA ARG A 43 11.86 2.43 8.45
C ARG A 43 13.00 3.00 7.60
N VAL A 44 14.10 3.41 8.24
CA VAL A 44 15.24 4.05 7.55
C VAL A 44 16.01 3.04 6.72
N ASP A 45 16.27 1.85 7.27
CA ASP A 45 16.94 0.77 6.55
C ASP A 45 16.08 0.28 5.37
N PHE A 46 14.77 0.11 5.57
CA PHE A 46 13.84 -0.28 4.52
C PHE A 46 13.81 0.75 3.38
N GLN A 47 13.69 2.05 3.68
CA GLN A 47 13.69 3.10 2.67
C GLN A 47 14.97 3.05 1.81
N THR A 48 16.12 2.88 2.46
CA THR A 48 17.42 2.83 1.79
C THR A 48 17.52 1.60 0.87
N ARG A 49 17.13 0.42 1.36
CA ARG A 49 17.14 -0.82 0.56
C ARG A 49 16.15 -0.76 -0.59
N LEU A 50 14.96 -0.20 -0.36
CA LEU A 50 13.95 -0.03 -1.39
C LEU A 50 14.44 0.93 -2.49
N ALA A 51 15.10 2.03 -2.12
CA ALA A 51 15.71 2.95 -3.08
C ALA A 51 16.80 2.27 -3.91
N ASN A 52 17.67 1.47 -3.28
CA ASN A 52 18.69 0.71 -3.99
C ASN A 52 18.09 -0.29 -4.99
N VAL A 53 16.98 -0.94 -4.65
CA VAL A 53 16.26 -1.83 -5.57
C VAL A 53 15.64 -1.03 -6.70
N ALA A 54 14.97 0.09 -6.41
CA ALA A 54 14.35 0.95 -7.43
C ALA A 54 15.39 1.39 -8.48
N SER A 55 16.53 1.91 -8.03
CA SER A 55 17.61 2.37 -8.91
C SER A 55 18.17 1.28 -9.82
N LYS A 56 18.21 0.02 -9.36
CA LYS A 56 18.67 -1.12 -10.20
C LYS A 56 17.75 -1.40 -11.39
N TYR A 57 16.47 -1.09 -11.26
CA TYR A 57 15.48 -1.31 -12.31
C TYR A 57 15.14 -0.03 -13.08
N GLY A 58 15.88 1.06 -12.87
CA GLY A 58 15.62 2.35 -13.51
C GLY A 58 14.42 3.10 -12.93
N GLU A 59 13.98 2.74 -11.73
CA GLU A 59 12.87 3.36 -11.02
C GLU A 59 13.37 4.26 -9.88
N ARG A 60 12.48 5.08 -9.34
CA ARG A 60 12.75 5.94 -8.19
C ARG A 60 11.74 5.74 -7.07
N THR A 61 12.17 6.01 -5.85
CA THR A 61 11.29 6.07 -4.69
C THR A 61 10.57 7.43 -4.65
N LEU A 62 9.31 7.46 -4.22
CA LEU A 62 8.56 8.70 -4.04
C LEU A 62 8.97 9.38 -2.73
N GLU A 63 9.21 10.69 -2.79
CA GLU A 63 9.53 11.49 -1.61
C GLU A 63 8.24 12.00 -0.95
N CYS A 64 7.89 11.41 0.19
CA CYS A 64 6.70 11.75 0.94
C CYS A 64 7.07 12.11 2.39
N PRO A 65 7.51 13.36 2.69
CA PRO A 65 8.06 13.73 3.99
C PRO A 65 7.04 13.59 5.15
N ASN A 66 5.75 13.77 4.85
CA ASN A 66 4.68 13.66 5.83
C ASN A 66 4.25 12.21 6.10
N ASN A 67 4.72 11.24 5.30
CA ASN A 67 4.36 9.84 5.45
C ASN A 67 5.47 9.05 6.14
N THR A 68 5.18 8.55 7.34
CA THR A 68 6.16 7.85 8.18
C THR A 68 5.99 6.34 8.19
N VAL A 69 5.08 5.80 7.36
CA VAL A 69 4.70 4.38 7.41
C VAL A 69 4.79 3.71 6.04
N SER A 70 4.25 4.34 4.98
CA SER A 70 4.23 3.75 3.65
C SER A 70 5.19 4.42 2.68
N PHE A 71 5.59 3.65 1.68
CA PHE A 71 6.57 4.03 0.66
C PHE A 71 5.99 3.72 -0.72
N GLY A 72 6.33 4.55 -1.70
CA GLY A 72 5.99 4.34 -3.10
C GLY A 72 7.24 4.23 -3.96
N VAL A 73 7.18 3.40 -4.99
CA VAL A 73 8.20 3.28 -6.03
C VAL A 73 7.49 3.46 -7.37
N THR A 74 8.12 4.16 -8.30
CA THR A 74 7.62 4.30 -9.67
C THR A 74 7.67 2.96 -10.39
N LEU A 75 6.81 2.79 -11.41
CA LEU A 75 6.82 1.62 -12.29
C LEU A 75 6.91 2.07 -13.75
N ASP A 76 7.56 3.21 -13.98
CA ASP A 76 7.59 3.88 -15.29
C ASP A 76 8.34 3.02 -16.31
N HIS A 77 9.44 2.39 -15.92
CA HIS A 77 10.23 1.54 -16.79
C HIS A 77 9.52 0.21 -17.09
N LEU A 78 8.83 -0.37 -16.10
CA LEU A 78 8.00 -1.56 -16.31
C LEU A 78 6.91 -1.30 -17.37
N VAL A 79 6.29 -0.14 -17.31
CA VAL A 79 5.24 0.29 -18.25
C VAL A 79 5.81 0.62 -19.63
N ASN A 80 7.00 1.20 -19.71
CA ASN A 80 7.62 1.60 -20.97
C ASN A 80 8.26 0.45 -21.75
N GLN A 81 8.60 -0.67 -21.10
CA GLN A 81 9.19 -1.85 -21.76
C GLN A 81 8.21 -2.65 -22.62
N GLY A 82 6.91 -2.59 -22.32
CA GLY A 82 5.91 -3.43 -22.98
C GLY A 82 5.19 -2.81 -24.18
N THR A 83 5.49 -1.55 -24.53
CA THR A 83 4.55 -0.73 -25.33
C THR A 83 5.25 0.25 -26.30
N ARG A 84 6.32 -0.19 -26.98
CA ARG A 84 6.85 0.53 -28.17
C ARG A 84 6.46 -0.20 -29.46
N SER A 85 5.17 -0.43 -29.66
CA SER A 85 4.61 -0.56 -31.01
C SER A 85 4.12 0.83 -31.43
N ASN A 86 4.70 1.37 -32.50
CA ASN A 86 4.58 2.76 -32.96
C ASN A 86 3.21 3.14 -33.57
N ASP A 87 2.09 2.46 -33.25
CA ASP A 87 0.84 2.59 -34.02
C ASP A 87 -0.47 2.71 -33.20
N ASP A 88 -0.43 3.12 -31.92
CA ASP A 88 -1.67 3.31 -31.13
C ASP A 88 -1.94 4.79 -30.82
N ASP A 89 -2.69 5.48 -31.69
CA ASP A 89 -3.26 6.83 -31.46
C ASP A 89 -4.40 6.84 -30.40
N ASP A 90 -4.68 5.70 -29.75
CA ASP A 90 -5.77 5.55 -28.78
C ASP A 90 -5.25 5.46 -27.33
N GLU A 91 -5.29 6.60 -26.64
CA GLU A 91 -4.94 6.76 -25.22
C GLU A 91 -5.67 5.75 -24.31
N ALA A 92 -6.90 5.37 -24.65
CA ALA A 92 -7.67 4.42 -23.84
C ALA A 92 -7.11 2.99 -23.94
N ALA A 93 -6.67 2.58 -25.14
CA ALA A 93 -6.04 1.28 -25.37
C ALA A 93 -4.67 1.20 -24.70
N TYR A 94 -3.89 2.29 -24.74
CA TYR A 94 -2.63 2.41 -24.00
C TYR A 94 -2.85 2.24 -22.49
N LEU A 95 -3.75 3.01 -21.87
CA LEU A 95 -4.03 2.93 -20.44
C LEU A 95 -4.50 1.52 -20.01
N GLN A 96 -5.26 0.83 -20.87
CA GLN A 96 -5.71 -0.54 -20.60
C GLN A 96 -4.55 -1.55 -20.63
N SER A 97 -3.63 -1.45 -21.60
CA SER A 97 -2.47 -2.34 -21.71
C SER A 97 -1.50 -2.15 -20.53
N VAL A 98 -1.25 -0.90 -20.14
CA VAL A 98 -0.48 -0.52 -18.96
C VAL A 98 -1.10 -1.10 -17.69
N SER A 99 -2.42 -0.93 -17.51
CA SER A 99 -3.14 -1.45 -16.35
C SER A 99 -3.01 -2.97 -16.22
N LYS A 100 -3.03 -3.71 -17.34
CA LYS A 100 -2.86 -5.16 -17.37
C LYS A 100 -1.46 -5.59 -16.94
N GLN A 101 -0.41 -4.95 -17.44
CA GLN A 101 0.98 -5.26 -17.07
C GLN A 101 1.25 -4.98 -15.59
N VAL A 102 0.81 -3.81 -15.11
CA VAL A 102 0.94 -3.39 -13.71
C VAL A 102 0.17 -4.34 -12.78
N SER A 103 -1.05 -4.74 -13.16
CA SER A 103 -1.84 -5.72 -12.39
C SER A 103 -1.19 -7.11 -12.37
N TYR A 104 -0.60 -7.54 -13.49
CA TYR A 104 0.14 -8.80 -13.58
C TYR A 104 1.37 -8.82 -12.66
N PHE A 105 2.10 -7.70 -12.57
CA PHE A 105 3.19 -7.55 -11.61
C PHE A 105 2.71 -7.71 -10.16
N GLY A 106 1.56 -7.13 -9.81
CA GLY A 106 0.93 -7.35 -8.50
C GLY A 106 0.62 -8.82 -8.22
N ALA A 107 0.05 -9.54 -9.20
CA ALA A 107 -0.20 -10.98 -9.07
C ALA A 107 1.11 -11.79 -8.92
N MET A 108 2.18 -11.38 -9.61
CA MET A 108 3.49 -12.01 -9.51
C MET A 108 4.12 -11.85 -8.13
N LEU A 109 3.95 -10.70 -7.46
CA LEU A 109 4.39 -10.47 -6.09
C LEU A 109 3.63 -11.38 -5.13
N PHE A 110 2.31 -11.43 -5.27
CA PHE A 110 1.46 -12.28 -4.43
C PHE A 110 1.82 -13.77 -4.55
N ASN A 111 2.02 -14.27 -5.77
CA ASN A 111 2.46 -15.65 -6.01
C ASN A 111 3.85 -15.98 -5.44
N ARG A 112 4.66 -14.97 -5.12
CA ARG A 112 5.98 -15.10 -4.48
C ARG A 112 5.93 -14.83 -2.98
N CYS A 113 4.76 -14.98 -2.37
CA CYS A 113 4.52 -14.80 -0.93
C CYS A 113 4.79 -13.37 -0.43
N VAL A 114 4.71 -12.36 -1.31
CA VAL A 114 4.81 -10.96 -0.91
C VAL A 114 3.40 -10.44 -0.61
N SER A 115 3.09 -10.26 0.67
CA SER A 115 1.81 -9.71 1.13
C SER A 115 1.92 -8.23 1.52
N GLY A 116 0.79 -7.52 1.55
CA GLY A 116 0.73 -6.10 1.95
C GLY A 116 1.25 -5.10 0.92
N THR A 117 1.79 -5.55 -0.20
CA THR A 117 2.14 -4.68 -1.33
C THR A 117 0.90 -4.30 -2.12
N ARG A 118 0.80 -3.03 -2.51
CA ARG A 118 -0.27 -2.52 -3.38
C ARG A 118 0.35 -2.00 -4.66
N VAL A 119 -0.17 -2.48 -5.78
CA VAL A 119 0.20 -1.98 -7.11
C VAL A 119 -0.97 -1.15 -7.65
N VAL A 120 -0.67 0.07 -8.10
CA VAL A 120 -1.68 1.07 -8.48
C VAL A 120 -1.48 1.45 -9.95
N PRO A 121 -2.35 1.00 -10.86
CA PRO A 121 -2.31 1.42 -12.26
C PRO A 121 -2.89 2.84 -12.42
N ARG A 122 -2.46 3.54 -13.47
CA ARG A 122 -2.99 4.87 -13.83
C ARG A 122 -4.40 4.75 -14.40
N GLY A 123 -5.22 5.79 -14.21
CA GLY A 123 -6.54 5.89 -14.84
C GLY A 123 -7.60 4.94 -14.28
N GLN A 124 -7.38 4.29 -13.13
CA GLN A 124 -8.41 3.45 -12.52
C GLN A 124 -9.60 4.30 -12.07
N SER A 125 -10.81 3.99 -12.54
CA SER A 125 -12.05 4.53 -11.98
C SER A 125 -12.75 3.48 -11.14
N LYS A 126 -13.36 3.89 -10.02
CA LYS A 126 -14.17 3.00 -9.18
C LYS A 126 -15.38 3.74 -8.63
N VAL A 127 -16.53 3.09 -8.70
CA VAL A 127 -17.78 3.59 -8.10
C VAL A 127 -17.99 2.94 -6.74
N MET A 128 -18.17 3.76 -5.69
CA MET A 128 -18.49 3.31 -4.33
C MET A 128 -19.65 4.14 -3.77
N SER A 129 -20.70 3.48 -3.31
CA SER A 129 -21.88 4.13 -2.74
C SER A 129 -22.49 5.22 -3.66
N GLY A 130 -22.45 4.99 -4.97
CA GLY A 130 -22.95 5.92 -5.99
C GLY A 130 -22.03 7.09 -6.32
N GLN A 131 -20.83 7.16 -5.74
CA GLN A 131 -19.82 8.17 -6.04
C GLN A 131 -18.70 7.58 -6.89
N GLU A 132 -18.29 8.31 -7.93
CA GLU A 132 -17.18 7.92 -8.81
C GLU A 132 -15.85 8.47 -8.30
N PHE A 133 -14.83 7.62 -8.25
CA PHE A 133 -13.47 7.95 -7.87
C PHE A 133 -12.54 7.73 -9.06
N VAL A 134 -12.06 8.82 -9.66
CA VAL A 134 -11.05 8.80 -10.72
C VAL A 134 -9.66 8.74 -10.09
N GLY A 135 -8.79 7.86 -10.60
CA GLY A 135 -7.48 7.60 -9.98
C GLY A 135 -7.61 6.77 -8.70
N PHE A 136 -8.56 5.83 -8.65
CA PHE A 136 -8.79 5.04 -7.44
C PHE A 136 -7.53 4.30 -7.01
N GLY A 137 -7.07 4.60 -5.79
CA GLY A 137 -5.94 3.94 -5.18
C GLY A 137 -4.59 4.64 -5.31
N SER A 138 -4.50 5.70 -6.11
CA SER A 138 -3.43 6.69 -5.90
C SER A 138 -3.72 7.46 -4.61
N SER A 139 -2.66 7.78 -3.85
CA SER A 139 -2.71 8.57 -2.61
C SER A 139 -2.13 9.95 -2.84
#